data_AF-A0A954LKM9-F1
#
_entry.id   AF-A0A954LKM9-F1
#
_cell.length_a   1.000
_cell.length_b   1.000
_cell.length_c   1.000
_cell.angle_alpha   90.00
_cell.angle_beta   90.00
_cell.angle_gamma   90.00
#
_symmetry.space_group_name_H-M   'P 1'
#
loop_
_entity.id
_entity.type
_entity.pdbx_description
1 polymer ?
#
loop_
_entity_poly.entity_id
_entity_poly.type
_entity_poly.pdbx_seq_one_letter_code
_entity_poly.pdbx_strand_id
1 'polypeptide(L)'
;MKAEGNWSVAVGADAYQSYLSSSECTKIGGYPDWIQRHRPSIPNCEECGKPMEFFQSFGSGEFDGVTWGRWCPIEERDALNASPKMRLSTWESPGWMFGDSGQVYVFICRHCKDWPIRSMMQCC
;
A
#
# COMPACT_ATOMS: atom_id res chain seq x y z
N MET A 1 3.04 -5.77 -27.80
CA MET A 1 4.43 -5.97 -27.34
C MET A 1 4.29 -6.43 -25.90
N LYS A 2 4.56 -7.70 -25.58
CA LYS A 2 4.42 -8.15 -24.18
C LYS A 2 5.49 -7.43 -23.37
N ALA A 3 5.12 -6.78 -22.28
CA ALA A 3 6.09 -6.27 -21.32
C ALA A 3 6.86 -7.47 -20.74
N GLU A 4 8.03 -7.76 -21.29
CA GLU A 4 8.97 -8.72 -20.72
C GLU A 4 9.57 -8.07 -19.47
N GLY A 5 8.91 -8.30 -18.33
CA GLY A 5 9.36 -7.81 -17.05
C GLY A 5 10.75 -8.34 -16.73
N ASN A 6 11.67 -7.46 -16.33
CA ASN A 6 12.96 -7.85 -15.80
C ASN A 6 12.74 -8.38 -14.37
N TRP A 7 12.38 -9.67 -14.25
CA TRP A 7 11.97 -10.32 -12.98
C TRP A 7 13.12 -10.56 -11.99
N SER A 8 14.35 -10.28 -12.40
CA SER A 8 15.55 -10.44 -11.59
C SER A 8 16.10 -9.07 -11.21
N VAL A 9 15.62 -8.52 -10.10
CA VAL A 9 16.26 -7.38 -9.44
C VAL A 9 17.15 -7.94 -8.32
N ALA A 10 18.44 -7.58 -8.31
CA ALA A 10 19.29 -7.84 -7.16
C ALA A 10 18.81 -6.96 -6.01
N VAL A 11 18.13 -7.57 -5.04
CA VAL A 11 17.48 -6.85 -3.94
C VAL A 11 18.34 -6.94 -2.69
N GLY A 12 18.64 -5.79 -2.08
CA GLY A 12 19.41 -5.67 -0.84
C GLY A 12 18.66 -6.16 0.39
N ALA A 13 19.12 -5.85 1.60
CA ALA A 13 18.52 -6.33 2.86
C ALA A 13 17.02 -6.02 3.01
N ASP A 14 16.52 -4.97 2.34
CA ASP A 14 15.10 -4.57 2.36
C ASP A 14 14.26 -5.23 1.26
N ALA A 15 14.79 -6.26 0.61
CA ALA A 15 14.11 -7.06 -0.41
C ALA A 15 12.73 -7.54 0.05
N TYR A 16 12.66 -8.07 1.27
CA TYR A 16 11.42 -8.63 1.79
C TYR A 16 10.39 -7.53 2.01
N GLN A 17 10.79 -6.42 2.62
CA GLN A 17 9.93 -5.27 2.87
C GLN A 17 9.42 -4.68 1.55
N SER A 18 10.33 -4.38 0.63
CA SER A 18 10.04 -3.66 -0.61
C SER A 18 9.34 -4.54 -1.66
N TYR A 19 9.59 -5.85 -1.67
CA TYR A 19 9.07 -6.73 -2.73
C TYR A 19 8.16 -7.83 -2.23
N LEU A 20 8.15 -8.22 -0.95
CA LEU A 20 7.46 -9.43 -0.49
C LEU A 20 6.46 -9.20 0.65
N SER A 21 6.53 -8.08 1.37
CA SER A 21 5.79 -7.90 2.63
C SER A 21 4.98 -6.61 2.71
N SER A 22 5.39 -5.55 2.01
CA SER A 22 4.67 -4.29 1.95
C SER A 22 4.25 -4.00 0.51
N SER A 23 2.99 -3.56 0.34
CA SER A 23 2.52 -2.85 -0.85
C SER A 23 2.29 -1.42 -0.38
N GLU A 24 2.73 -0.45 -1.18
CA GLU A 24 2.62 0.99 -0.91
C GLU A 24 1.21 1.53 -1.22
N CYS A 25 0.25 0.66 -1.54
CA CYS A 25 -1.06 1.03 -2.07
C CYS A 25 -2.19 0.28 -1.32
N THR A 26 -3.29 0.00 -2.01
CA THR A 26 -4.44 -0.70 -1.43
C THR A 26 -4.13 -2.19 -1.22
N LYS A 27 -4.26 -2.69 0.02
CA LYS A 27 -4.04 -4.11 0.34
C LYS A 27 -4.78 -4.54 1.60
N ILE A 28 -4.97 -5.84 1.77
CA ILE A 28 -5.51 -6.46 3.00
C ILE A 28 -4.43 -7.34 3.63
N GLY A 29 -4.20 -7.18 4.93
CA GLY A 29 -3.22 -7.92 5.72
C GLY A 29 -1.76 -7.63 5.35
N GLY A 30 -0.85 -8.46 5.85
CA GLY A 30 0.60 -8.24 5.71
C GLY A 30 1.11 -7.14 6.65
N TYR A 31 2.19 -6.47 6.25
CA TYR A 31 2.79 -5.37 7.03
C TYR A 31 2.45 -4.01 6.42
N PRO A 32 2.06 -2.99 7.21
CA PRO A 32 1.82 -1.65 6.68
C PRO A 32 3.08 -1.09 6.03
N ASP A 33 2.93 -0.41 4.89
CA ASP A 33 4.00 0.38 4.29
C ASP A 33 3.80 1.84 4.70
N TRP A 34 4.56 2.30 5.69
CA TRP A 34 4.37 3.63 6.25
C TRP A 34 4.96 4.70 5.33
N ILE A 35 4.15 5.67 4.91
CA ILE A 35 4.64 6.85 4.18
C ILE A 35 5.63 7.62 5.05
N GLN A 36 5.25 7.88 6.31
CA GLN A 36 6.08 8.58 7.26
C GLN A 36 6.93 7.59 8.06
N ARG A 37 7.87 6.92 7.39
CA ARG A 37 8.68 5.79 7.92
C ARG A 37 9.34 6.02 9.29
N HIS A 38 9.61 7.27 9.65
CA HIS A 38 10.21 7.66 10.93
C HIS A 38 9.19 7.74 12.09
N ARG A 39 7.89 7.54 11.82
CA ARG A 39 6.79 7.55 12.81
C ARG A 39 5.77 6.44 12.55
N PRO A 40 6.16 5.15 12.63
CA PRO A 40 5.19 4.07 12.65
C PRO A 40 4.35 4.17 13.93
N SER A 41 3.03 4.25 13.81
CA SER A 41 2.14 4.33 14.96
C SER A 41 1.01 3.32 14.84
N ILE A 42 1.28 2.12 15.35
CA ILE A 42 0.23 1.13 15.60
C ILE A 42 -0.62 1.68 16.75
N PRO A 43 -1.93 1.92 16.54
CA PRO A 43 -2.77 2.45 17.61
C PRO A 43 -3.05 1.38 18.67
N ASN A 44 -3.29 1.84 19.90
CA ASN A 44 -3.90 1.02 20.92
C ASN A 44 -5.43 1.09 20.82
N CYS A 45 -6.10 -0.02 21.14
CA CYS A 45 -7.55 -0.10 21.24
C CYS A 45 -8.04 0.77 22.40
N GLU A 46 -9.06 1.59 22.16
CA GLU A 46 -9.62 2.49 23.19
C GLU A 46 -10.35 1.72 24.30
N GLU A 47 -10.84 0.51 24.02
CA GLU A 47 -11.57 -0.30 24.99
C GLU A 47 -10.65 -1.12 25.91
N CYS A 48 -9.66 -1.83 25.35
CA CYS A 48 -8.81 -2.74 26.13
C CYS A 48 -7.36 -2.29 26.27
N GLY A 49 -6.97 -1.18 25.64
CA GLY A 49 -5.61 -0.61 25.71
C GLY A 49 -4.53 -1.40 24.98
N LYS A 50 -4.84 -2.56 24.40
CA LYS A 50 -3.85 -3.40 23.69
C LYS A 50 -3.54 -2.86 22.29
N PRO A 51 -2.32 -3.08 21.77
CA PRO A 51 -2.00 -2.76 20.39
C PRO A 51 -2.96 -3.43 19.41
N MET A 52 -3.43 -2.68 18.43
CA MET A 52 -4.29 -3.19 17.36
C MET A 52 -3.46 -3.86 16.26
N GLU A 53 -4.12 -4.63 15.41
CA GLU A 53 -3.49 -5.32 14.30
C GLU A 53 -3.81 -4.61 12.99
N PHE A 54 -2.83 -4.50 12.10
CA PHE A 54 -3.04 -3.96 10.77
C PHE A 54 -4.00 -4.87 9.99
N PHE A 55 -5.03 -4.27 9.40
CA PHE A 55 -6.03 -4.99 8.63
C PHE A 55 -5.99 -4.64 7.14
N GLN A 56 -5.99 -3.35 6.80
CA GLN A 56 -6.08 -2.91 5.41
C GLN A 56 -5.44 -1.54 5.23
N SER A 57 -4.85 -1.29 4.06
CA SER A 57 -4.53 0.06 3.59
C SER A 57 -5.33 0.41 2.34
N PHE A 58 -5.59 1.71 2.18
CA PHE A 58 -6.10 2.33 0.96
C PHE A 58 -5.08 3.36 0.50
N GLY A 59 -4.58 3.22 -0.72
CA GLY A 59 -3.63 4.16 -1.33
C GLY A 59 -4.30 5.13 -2.28
N SER A 60 -3.70 6.30 -2.46
CA SER A 60 -4.11 7.27 -3.48
C SER A 60 -3.84 6.80 -4.92
N GLY A 61 -3.02 5.76 -5.09
CA GLY A 61 -2.79 5.11 -6.38
C GLY A 61 -2.75 3.59 -6.28
N GLU A 62 -2.76 2.92 -7.42
CA GLU A 62 -2.73 1.44 -7.52
C GLU A 62 -1.35 0.82 -7.30
N PHE A 63 -0.29 1.55 -7.62
CA PHE A 63 1.09 1.07 -7.55
C PHE A 63 2.09 2.21 -7.36
N ASP A 64 3.29 1.89 -6.89
CA ASP A 64 4.38 2.86 -6.79
C ASP A 64 5.31 2.87 -8.02
N GLY A 65 6.18 3.88 -8.14
CA GLY A 65 7.08 4.02 -9.30
C GLY A 65 8.24 3.01 -9.38
N VAL A 66 8.54 2.30 -8.30
CA VAL A 66 9.70 1.39 -8.14
C VAL A 66 9.30 -0.08 -8.34
N THR A 67 8.19 -0.51 -7.76
CA THR A 67 7.72 -1.90 -7.70
C THR A 67 6.43 -2.14 -8.48
N TRP A 68 6.00 -1.17 -9.32
CA TRP A 68 4.79 -1.26 -10.15
C TRP A 68 4.62 -2.58 -10.89
N GLY A 69 5.71 -3.21 -11.35
CA GLY A 69 5.65 -4.46 -12.12
C GLY A 69 4.99 -5.60 -11.35
N ARG A 70 5.00 -5.52 -10.01
CA ARG A 70 4.34 -6.47 -9.12
C ARG A 70 2.88 -6.12 -8.88
N TRP A 71 2.59 -4.85 -8.60
CA TRP A 71 1.29 -4.41 -8.09
C TRP A 71 0.31 -3.97 -9.19
N CYS A 72 0.83 -3.51 -10.34
CA CYS A 72 0.00 -3.19 -11.49
C CYS A 72 -0.64 -4.48 -12.07
N PRO A 73 -1.99 -4.52 -12.22
CA PRO A 73 -2.69 -5.63 -12.85
C PRO A 73 -2.06 -6.01 -14.19
N ILE A 74 -1.98 -7.31 -14.48
CA ILE A 74 -1.27 -7.81 -15.67
C ILE A 74 -1.87 -7.22 -16.96
N GLU A 75 -3.19 -7.06 -16.95
CA GLU A 75 -4.01 -6.47 -18.01
C GLU A 75 -3.66 -5.00 -18.28
N GLU A 76 -3.16 -4.29 -17.27
CA GLU A 76 -2.89 -2.85 -17.32
C GLU A 76 -1.40 -2.53 -17.50
N ARG A 77 -0.52 -3.52 -17.45
CA ARG A 77 0.94 -3.30 -17.60
C ARG A 77 1.33 -2.68 -18.94
N ASP A 78 0.56 -2.93 -19.99
CA ASP A 78 0.80 -2.31 -21.29
C ASP A 78 0.55 -0.78 -21.25
N ALA A 79 -0.31 -0.29 -20.35
CA ALA A 79 -0.51 1.15 -20.11
C ALA A 79 0.78 1.82 -19.64
N LEU A 80 1.66 1.07 -18.98
CA LEU A 80 2.98 1.54 -18.56
C LEU A 80 3.95 1.69 -19.72
N ASN A 81 3.66 1.16 -20.91
CA ASN A 81 4.41 1.44 -22.13
C ASN A 81 3.66 2.37 -23.09
N ALA A 82 2.45 2.82 -22.74
CA ALA A 82 1.60 3.60 -23.63
C ALA A 82 1.97 5.09 -23.67
N SER A 83 1.57 5.88 -22.67
CA SER A 83 1.81 7.33 -22.60
C SER A 83 1.72 7.84 -21.16
N PRO A 84 2.32 9.00 -20.81
CA PRO A 84 2.20 9.57 -19.46
C PRO A 84 0.75 9.73 -18.99
N LYS A 85 -0.15 10.13 -19.89
CA LYS A 85 -1.57 10.28 -19.57
C LYS A 85 -2.26 8.95 -19.24
N MET A 86 -1.98 7.90 -20.03
CA MET A 86 -2.52 6.56 -19.75
C MET A 86 -1.96 5.99 -18.45
N ARG A 87 -0.66 6.16 -18.21
CA ARG A 87 0.00 5.77 -16.95
C ARG A 87 -0.68 6.42 -15.75
N LEU A 88 -0.91 7.73 -15.83
CA LEU A 88 -1.58 8.48 -14.78
C LEU A 88 -3.01 7.98 -14.56
N SER A 89 -3.80 7.76 -15.63
CA SER A 89 -5.16 7.26 -15.47
C SER A 89 -5.24 5.85 -14.86
N THR A 90 -4.25 4.99 -15.11
CA THR A 90 -4.17 3.67 -14.48
C THR A 90 -3.76 3.81 -13.01
N TRP A 91 -2.81 4.70 -12.72
CA TRP A 91 -2.38 4.96 -11.35
C TRP A 91 -3.51 5.56 -10.49
N GLU A 92 -4.27 6.50 -11.04
CA GLU A 92 -5.41 7.20 -10.41
C GLU A 92 -6.71 6.38 -10.38
N SER A 93 -6.69 5.13 -10.84
CA SER A 93 -7.86 4.22 -10.88
C SER A 93 -8.68 4.14 -9.57
N PRO A 94 -8.08 4.23 -8.35
CA PRO A 94 -8.87 4.21 -7.12
C PRO A 94 -9.86 5.39 -7.03
N GLY A 95 -9.61 6.48 -7.75
CA GLY A 95 -10.50 7.64 -7.82
C GLY A 95 -10.52 8.49 -6.55
N TRP A 96 -9.60 8.25 -5.61
CA TRP A 96 -9.45 9.04 -4.38
C TRP A 96 -8.01 9.49 -4.16
N MET A 97 -7.86 10.60 -3.46
CA MET A 97 -6.58 11.20 -3.11
C MET A 97 -6.57 11.54 -1.62
N PHE A 98 -5.60 11.01 -0.89
CA PHE A 98 -5.43 11.25 0.55
C PHE A 98 -4.30 12.26 0.79
N GLY A 99 -4.63 13.55 0.85
CA GLY A 99 -3.59 14.58 1.01
C GLY A 99 -2.66 14.64 -0.21
N ASP A 100 -1.35 14.76 0.01
CA ASP A 100 -0.34 14.69 -1.06
C ASP A 100 0.07 13.23 -1.32
N SER A 101 -0.72 12.52 -2.13
CA SER A 101 -0.49 11.12 -2.51
C SER A 101 -0.35 10.16 -1.32
N GLY A 102 -1.20 10.34 -0.31
CA GLY A 102 -1.16 9.59 0.95
C GLY A 102 -1.84 8.23 0.95
N GLN A 103 -1.93 7.66 2.14
CA GLN A 103 -2.54 6.36 2.46
C GLN A 103 -3.36 6.43 3.74
N VAL A 104 -4.45 5.66 3.79
CA VAL A 104 -5.22 5.38 5.01
C VAL A 104 -4.94 3.94 5.44
N TYR A 105 -4.63 3.75 6.71
CA TYR A 105 -4.41 2.45 7.34
C TYR A 105 -5.55 2.15 8.31
N VAL A 106 -6.10 0.95 8.23
CA VAL A 106 -7.17 0.43 9.07
C VAL A 106 -6.61 -0.65 9.97
N PHE A 107 -6.93 -0.55 11.26
CA PHE A 107 -6.53 -1.47 12.30
C PHE A 107 -7.74 -2.06 12.98
N ILE A 108 -7.63 -3.32 13.39
CA ILE A 108 -8.68 -4.04 14.13
C ILE A 108 -8.13 -4.52 15.47
N CYS A 109 -8.94 -4.47 16.53
CA CYS A 109 -8.59 -5.08 17.80
C CYS A 109 -9.18 -6.49 17.89
N ARG A 110 -8.35 -7.52 17.74
CA ARG A 110 -8.79 -8.93 17.86
C ARG A 110 -8.97 -9.41 19.31
N HIS A 111 -8.71 -8.55 20.30
CA HIS A 111 -8.87 -8.88 21.71
C HIS A 111 -10.26 -8.57 22.28
N CYS A 112 -10.93 -7.54 21.75
CA CYS A 112 -12.31 -7.22 22.12
C CYS A 112 -13.28 -8.08 21.31
N LYS A 113 -14.49 -8.31 21.83
CA LYS A 113 -15.48 -9.18 21.18
C LYS A 113 -16.01 -8.58 19.87
N ASP A 114 -16.17 -7.26 19.82
CA ASP A 114 -16.81 -6.57 18.70
C ASP A 114 -15.83 -6.10 17.62
N TRP A 115 -14.56 -6.51 17.72
CA TRP A 115 -13.45 -6.10 16.85
C TRP A 115 -13.43 -4.60 16.50
N PRO A 116 -13.30 -3.71 17.50
CA PRO A 116 -13.22 -2.27 17.28
C PRO A 116 -12.20 -1.92 16.19
N ILE A 117 -12.56 -0.93 15.37
CA ILE A 117 -11.79 -0.49 14.21
C ILE A 117 -11.23 0.90 14.48
N ARG A 118 -10.00 1.15 14.02
CA ARG A 118 -9.41 2.48 14.00
C ARG A 118 -8.71 2.72 12.68
N SER A 119 -8.86 3.93 12.15
CA SER A 119 -8.16 4.36 10.93
C SER A 119 -7.18 5.49 11.22
N MET A 120 -6.10 5.55 10.45
CA MET A 120 -5.14 6.63 10.46
C MET A 120 -4.72 6.97 9.04
N MET A 121 -4.56 8.26 8.74
CA MET A 121 -4.07 8.74 7.45
C MET A 121 -2.64 9.25 7.60
N GLN A 122 -1.78 8.91 6.64
CA GLN A 122 -0.47 9.55 6.43
C GLN A 122 -0.40 10.08 5.01
N CYS A 123 0.28 11.19 4.80
CA CYS A 123 0.61 11.73 3.49
C CYS A 123 2.08 12.14 3.44
N CYS A 124 2.58 12.40 2.22
CA CYS A 124 3.94 12.90 1.97
C CYS A 124 4.15 14.27 2.65
#